data_AF-A0A7L2PUR0-F1
#
_entry.id   AF-A0A7L2PUR0-F1
#
_cell.length_a   1.000
_cell.length_b   1.000
_cell.length_c   1.000
_cell.angle_alpha   90.00
_cell.angle_beta   90.00
_cell.angle_gamma   90.00
#
_symmetry.space_group_name_H-M   'P 1'
#
loop_
_entity.id
_entity.type
_entity.pdbx_description
1 polymer ?
#
loop_
_entity_poly.entity_id
_entity_poly.type
_entity_poly.pdbx_seq_one_letter_code
_entity_poly.pdbx_strand_id
1 'polypeptide(L)' 'MTTPLEDAMDTLIRIFHHYSGKEGDRYKLSKGELKELLTSELTDFLSGQKDPLLVDKIMNDLDSNKDNEVDFNEFVILV' A
#
# COMPACT_ATOMS: atom_id res chain seq x y z
N MET A 1 25.68 -4.16 10.49
CA MET A 1 25.00 -5.19 9.68
C MET A 1 23.62 -5.30 10.25
N THR A 2 22.64 -4.88 9.49
CA THR A 2 21.22 -5.09 9.79
C THR A 2 20.85 -6.55 9.49
N THR A 3 19.84 -7.05 10.18
CA THR A 3 19.30 -8.39 9.93
C THR A 3 18.40 -8.37 8.69
N PRO A 4 18.16 -9.52 8.03
CA PRO A 4 17.26 -9.58 6.88
C PRO A 4 15.86 -9.03 7.16
N LEU A 5 15.36 -9.17 8.40
CA LEU A 5 14.07 -8.62 8.81
C LEU A 5 14.10 -7.09 8.92
N GLU A 6 15.15 -6.53 9.50
CA GLU A 6 15.34 -5.07 9.58
C GLU A 6 15.41 -4.45 8.20
N ASP A 7 16.12 -5.09 7.25
CA ASP A 7 16.20 -4.63 5.86
C ASP A 7 14.85 -4.70 5.14
N ALA A 8 14.07 -5.76 5.37
CA ALA A 8 12.73 -5.90 4.81
C ALA A 8 11.77 -4.84 5.36
N MET A 9 11.81 -4.57 6.67
CA MET A 9 11.01 -3.52 7.29
C MET A 9 11.39 -2.12 6.77
N ASP A 10 12.67 -1.80 6.67
CA ASP A 10 13.14 -0.53 6.10
C ASP A 10 12.69 -0.38 4.64
N THR A 11 12.76 -1.46 3.86
CA THR A 11 12.29 -1.48 2.47
C THR A 11 10.79 -1.23 2.38
N LEU A 12 9.98 -1.87 3.24
CA LEU A 12 8.52 -1.72 3.26
C LEU A 12 8.11 -0.29 3.64
N ILE A 13 8.77 0.30 4.64
CA ILE A 13 8.57 1.71 5.03
C ILE A 13 8.93 2.66 3.89
N ARG A 14 10.07 2.43 3.22
CA ARG A 14 10.50 3.26 2.08
C ARG A 14 9.57 3.19 0.90
N ILE A 15 9.09 1.99 0.56
CA ILE A 15 8.12 1.80 -0.51
C ILE A 15 6.83 2.54 -0.16
N PHE A 16 6.29 2.36 1.04
CA PHE A 16 5.09 3.07 1.47
C PHE A 16 5.26 4.59 1.31
N HIS A 17 6.34 5.17 1.84
CA HIS A 17 6.63 6.60 1.72
C HIS A 17 6.99 7.09 0.32
N HIS A 18 7.38 6.19 -0.58
CA HIS A 18 7.63 6.54 -1.98
C HIS A 18 6.33 6.82 -2.73
N TYR A 19 5.27 6.10 -2.39
CA TYR A 19 3.95 6.27 -2.98
C TYR A 19 3.08 7.24 -2.18
N SER A 20 3.20 7.30 -0.84
CA SER A 20 2.44 8.22 0.00
C SER A 20 2.93 9.66 -0.14
N GLY A 21 2.00 10.62 -0.13
CA GLY A 21 2.34 12.04 -0.21
C GLY A 21 2.70 12.55 -1.60
N LYS A 22 2.46 11.75 -2.66
CA LYS A 22 2.36 12.28 -4.02
C LYS A 22 1.14 13.19 -4.13
N GLU A 23 0.05 12.84 -3.45
CA GLU A 23 -1.19 13.61 -3.35
C GLU A 23 -1.72 13.60 -1.90
N GLY A 24 -2.16 14.74 -1.38
CA GLY A 24 -2.80 14.80 -0.05
C GLY A 24 -1.84 14.63 1.14
N ASP A 25 -2.13 13.69 2.04
CA ASP A 25 -1.37 13.42 3.26
C ASP A 25 -0.09 12.61 2.96
N ARG A 26 1.04 13.04 3.53
CA ARG A 26 2.34 12.37 3.33
C ARG A 26 2.48 11.05 4.07
N TYR A 27 1.60 10.79 5.03
CA TYR A 27 1.66 9.60 5.89
C TYR A 27 0.58 8.58 5.55
N LYS A 28 -0.21 8.82 4.51
CA LYS A 28 -1.28 7.94 4.08
C LYS A 28 -1.27 7.78 2.57
N LEU A 29 -1.77 6.65 2.10
CA LEU A 29 -1.99 6.38 0.69
C LEU A 29 -3.44 6.72 0.37
N SER A 30 -3.63 7.69 -0.51
CA SER A 30 -4.89 7.84 -1.22
C SER A 30 -5.15 6.60 -2.09
N LYS A 31 -6.41 6.44 -2.49
CA LYS A 31 -6.82 5.40 -3.44
C LYS A 31 -5.99 5.36 -4.73
N GLY A 32 -5.58 6.53 -5.23
CA GLY A 32 -4.74 6.64 -6.43
C GLY A 32 -3.32 6.12 -6.19
N GLU A 33 -2.72 6.50 -5.07
CA GLU A 33 -1.37 6.07 -4.68
C GLU A 33 -1.33 4.58 -4.33
N LEU A 34 -2.33 4.07 -3.61
CA LEU A 34 -2.45 2.63 -3.33
C LEU A 34 -2.55 1.84 -4.64
N LYS A 35 -3.35 2.30 -5.60
CA LYS A 35 -3.45 1.68 -6.92
C LYS A 35 -2.08 1.60 -7.59
N GLU A 36 -1.35 2.71 -7.61
CA GLU A 36 -0.03 2.79 -8.24
C GLU A 36 0.97 1.82 -7.59
N LEU A 37 1.01 1.80 -6.25
CA LEU A 37 1.84 0.89 -5.46
C LEU A 37 1.52 -0.57 -5.80
N LEU A 38 0.25 -0.96 -5.72
CA LEU A 38 -0.16 -2.33 -6.02
C LEU A 38 0.19 -2.74 -7.46
N THR A 39 0.04 -1.82 -8.42
CA THR A 39 0.36 -2.09 -9.83
C THR A 39 1.84 -2.10 -10.16
N SER A 40 2.69 -1.48 -9.33
CA SER A 40 4.13 -1.35 -9.61
C SER A 40 4.95 -2.35 -8.81
N GLU A 41 4.64 -2.52 -7.52
CA GLU A 41 5.39 -3.39 -6.61
C GLU A 41 4.77 -4.78 -6.46
N LEU A 42 3.45 -4.89 -6.65
CA LEU A 42 2.66 -6.12 -6.42
C LEU A 42 2.00 -6.60 -7.73
N THR A 43 2.71 -6.49 -8.85
CA THR A 43 2.25 -6.92 -10.17
C THR A 43 1.75 -8.36 -10.19
N ASP A 44 2.46 -9.27 -9.52
CA ASP A 44 2.08 -10.69 -9.51
C ASP A 44 0.81 -10.94 -8.67
N PHE A 45 0.66 -10.21 -7.56
CA PHE A 45 -0.54 -10.24 -6.72
C PHE A 45 -1.79 -9.79 -7.49
N LEU A 46 -1.66 -8.75 -8.31
CA LEU A 46 -2.74 -8.27 -9.17
C LEU A 46 -2.92 -9.10 -10.45
N SER A 47 -1.87 -9.75 -10.96
CA SER A 47 -1.90 -10.49 -12.23
C SER A 47 -2.90 -11.65 -12.22
N GLY A 48 -3.13 -12.27 -11.06
CA GLY A 48 -4.13 -13.31 -10.86
C GLY A 48 -5.58 -12.81 -10.88
N GLN A 49 -5.78 -11.50 -10.75
CA GLN A 49 -7.09 -10.89 -10.58
C GLN A 49 -7.31 -9.77 -11.60
N LYS A 50 -7.94 -10.12 -12.74
CA LYS A 50 -8.42 -9.16 -13.74
C LYS A 50 -9.71 -8.46 -13.31
N ASP A 51 -9.83 -8.10 -12.03
CA ASP A 51 -10.98 -7.35 -11.53
C ASP A 51 -10.60 -5.86 -11.41
N PRO A 52 -11.17 -4.98 -12.24
CA PRO A 52 -10.93 -3.54 -12.13
C PRO A 52 -11.37 -2.94 -10.78
N LEU A 53 -12.20 -3.66 -10.02
CA LEU A 53 -12.66 -3.29 -8.68
C LEU A 53 -11.80 -3.90 -7.56
N LEU A 54 -10.74 -4.66 -7.87
CA LEU A 54 -9.91 -5.28 -6.83
C LEU A 54 -9.27 -4.23 -5.93
N VAL A 55 -8.76 -3.15 -6.51
CA VAL A 55 -8.14 -2.06 -5.74
C VAL A 55 -9.16 -1.39 -4.83
N ASP A 56 -10.42 -1.24 -5.27
CA ASP A 56 -11.50 -0.73 -4.43
C ASP A 56 -11.79 -1.65 -3.25
N LYS A 57 -11.78 -2.97 -3.47
CA LYS A 57 -11.99 -3.96 -2.41
C LYS A 57 -10.84 -3.94 -1.41
N ILE A 58 -9.60 -3.98 -1.88
CA ILE A 58 -8.41 -3.90 -1.02
C ILE A 58 -8.42 -2.60 -0.22
N MET A 59 -8.72 -1.47 -0.85
CA MET A 59 -8.86 -0.20 -0.16
C MET A 59 -9.89 -0.29 0.96
N ASN A 60 -11.09 -0.79 0.68
CA ASN A 60 -12.14 -0.91 1.70
C ASN A 60 -11.82 -1.93 2.81
N ASP A 61 -11.03 -2.96 2.49
CA ASP A 61 -10.61 -3.97 3.46
C ASP A 61 -9.51 -3.44 4.39
N LEU A 62 -8.63 -2.55 3.88
CA LEU A 62 -7.55 -1.93 4.65
C LEU A 62 -7.99 -0.67 5.41
N ASP A 63 -8.83 0.16 4.82
CA ASP A 63 -9.38 1.40 5.38
C ASP A 63 -10.38 1.09 6.53
N SER A 64 -9.81 0.73 7.67
CA SER A 64 -10.55 0.32 8.86
C SER A 64 -11.19 1.53 9.54
N ASN A 65 -10.55 2.69 9.43
CA ASN A 65 -11.00 3.93 10.04
C ASN A 65 -12.04 4.68 9.17
N LYS A 66 -12.19 4.30 7.90
CA LYS A 66 -13.14 4.82 6.89
C LYS A 66 -12.88 6.27 6.48
N ASP A 67 -11.63 6.69 6.43
CA ASP A 67 -11.22 8.03 5.97
C ASP A 67 -10.95 8.09 4.46
N ASN A 68 -11.07 6.97 3.74
CA ASN A 68 -10.74 6.81 2.32
C ASN A 68 -9.26 7.01 2.00
N GLU A 69 -8.39 6.85 2.99
CA GLU A 69 -6.95 6.79 2.89
C GLU A 69 -6.47 5.51 3.61
N VAL A 70 -5.24 5.07 3.36
CA VAL A 70 -4.64 3.91 4.04
C VAL A 70 -3.37 4.37 4.74
N ASP A 71 -3.36 4.32 6.06
CA ASP A 71 -2.15 4.63 6.84
C ASP A 71 -1.15 3.46 6.84
N PHE A 72 0.06 3.69 7.38
CA PHE A 72 1.09 2.65 7.39
C PHE A 72 0.67 1.41 8.20
N ASN A 73 -0.09 1.58 9.29
CA ASN A 73 -0.56 0.45 10.10
C ASN A 73 -1.61 -0.38 9.35
N GLU A 74 -2.49 0.28 8.60
CA GLU A 74 -3.47 -0.39 7.74
C GLU A 74 -2.76 -1.09 6.58
N PHE A 75 -1.74 -0.47 5.97
CA PHE A 75 -0.97 -1.07 4.89
C PHE A 75 -0.25 -2.36 5.28
N VAL A 76 0.36 -2.42 6.48
CA VAL A 76 1.06 -3.64 6.92
C VAL A 76 0.12 -4.82 7.18
N ILE A 77 -1.19 -4.61 7.31
CA ILE A 77 -2.18 -5.71 7.44
C ILE A 77 -2.32 -6.47 6.11
N LEU A 78 -1.99 -5.85 4.98
CA LEU A 78 -2.02 -6.49 3.66
C LEU A 78 -0.92 -7.54 3.48
N VAL A 79 0.20 -7.40 4.19
CA VAL A 79 1.43 -8.21 4.04
C VAL A 79 1.44 -9.37 5.03
#